data_AF-A0A3Q1EJH7-F1
#
_entry.id   AF-A0A3Q1EJH7-F1
#
_cell.length_a   1.000
_cell.length_b   1.000
_cell.length_c   1.000
_cell.angle_alpha   90.00
_cell.angle_beta   90.00
_cell.angle_gamma   90.00
#
_symmetry.space_group_name_H-M   'P 1'
#
loop_
_entity.id
_entity.type
_entity.pdbx_description
1 polymer ?
#
loop_
_entity_poly.entity_id
_entity_poly.type
_entity_poly.pdbx_seq_one_letter_code
_entity_poly.pdbx_strand_id
1 'polypeptide(L)'
;MKVCVLVLGLSLVLTVCMARSPYQAVLQHIPPKSCTQIPNVCAMQQIKGTNKKYFTNCKQWYHRKICSQPTMITYECCPGYEKIPGEKGCPAALPLVNIYNTLGVVGATTTKMYSERAQLKEEIEGPGSFTFFAPSNEAWAALPTEILDALVSNVNIELLNALHYHMVNRRLTSEELKHGSSFASMYQDSHVHIHHYSNGIITVNCARLIKPDQHATNGIVHVVDRVITAISNDMQSIIDIDDDLETLRTALAAAGLTSVLQNEGQYTVFAPTNEAFEKIPAETLNRILGDPVALKDLLNYHILKNMQCAESIVSGTPMETLQGTVLEVGCDGNQMTLNGKAIITKKDQLGTNGVIHYINELLIPDSAKTLLELAEGSSVAMATKLFVEAGLTSHLTGSEALTMLAPLDEAFKGSVTMTPDMRKLMTNHILKEQMSSKSLYHGQELETLGGLKLRVFVYRNVRTFSHVGLFTCLLLGEPGQDPQRPAGPGPRQPRPVAANPARGRRPRAGTAQDPGSQASKRQPPHPQAEAQHHQGNRPPGT
;
A
#
# COMPACT_ATOMS: atom_id res chain seq x y z
N MET A 1 69.17 -6.84 65.54
CA MET A 1 69.91 -5.68 65.00
C MET A 1 69.88 -5.71 63.47
N LYS A 2 69.47 -4.59 62.86
CA LYS A 2 69.77 -4.12 61.49
C LYS A 2 69.19 -4.86 60.26
N VAL A 3 68.05 -4.32 59.81
CA VAL A 3 67.75 -3.77 58.46
C VAL A 3 68.85 -3.87 57.39
N CYS A 4 68.52 -4.39 56.19
CA CYS A 4 68.83 -3.78 54.89
C CYS A 4 68.03 -4.43 53.74
N VAL A 5 67.70 -3.62 52.73
CA VAL A 5 66.63 -3.77 51.71
C VAL A 5 67.22 -3.98 50.29
N LEU A 6 66.36 -4.31 49.31
CA LEU A 6 66.47 -4.24 47.82
C LEU A 6 67.05 -5.50 47.11
N VAL A 7 66.54 -6.05 46.00
CA VAL A 7 65.48 -5.76 45.00
C VAL A 7 65.12 -7.07 44.31
N LEU A 8 63.83 -7.33 44.03
CA LEU A 8 63.41 -8.25 42.96
C LEU A 8 62.20 -7.62 42.26
N GLY A 9 62.40 -7.24 40.99
CA GLY A 9 61.40 -6.58 40.17
C GLY A 9 60.26 -7.51 39.78
N LEU A 10 59.04 -7.12 40.14
CA LEU A 10 57.83 -7.66 39.54
C LEU A 10 57.49 -6.81 38.30
N SER A 11 57.68 -7.40 37.12
CA SER A 11 57.06 -6.92 35.89
C SER A 11 55.56 -7.17 35.98
N LEU A 12 54.79 -6.16 36.38
CA LEU A 12 53.35 -6.14 36.23
C LEU A 12 53.06 -5.58 34.82
N VAL A 13 52.84 -6.47 33.86
CA VAL A 13 52.24 -6.10 32.57
C VAL A 13 50.80 -5.66 32.88
N LEU A 14 50.60 -4.36 33.04
CA LEU A 14 49.29 -3.73 32.98
C LEU A 14 48.78 -3.92 31.54
N THR A 15 48.05 -5.00 31.30
CA THR A 15 47.03 -5.00 30.25
C THR A 15 45.99 -3.97 30.65
N VAL A 16 46.15 -2.76 30.13
CA VAL A 16 45.11 -1.74 30.12
C VAL A 16 43.99 -2.27 29.22
N CYS A 17 43.10 -3.09 29.79
CA CYS A 17 41.75 -3.18 29.26
C CYS A 17 41.14 -1.80 29.46
N MET A 18 41.22 -0.95 28.43
CA MET A 18 40.36 0.21 28.29
C MET A 18 38.92 -0.31 28.35
N ALA A 19 38.33 -0.32 29.54
CA ALA A 19 36.91 -0.54 29.72
C ALA A 19 36.22 0.57 28.93
N ARG A 20 35.65 0.21 27.77
CA ARG A 20 34.86 1.14 26.97
C ARG A 20 33.78 1.71 27.89
N SER A 21 33.68 3.03 27.95
CA SER A 21 32.57 3.67 28.66
C SER A 21 31.25 3.16 28.06
N PRO A 22 30.17 2.95 28.84
CA PRO A 22 28.82 2.70 28.31
C PRO A 22 28.44 3.69 27.20
N TYR A 23 28.96 4.92 27.31
CA TYR A 23 28.93 5.98 26.30
C TYR A 23 29.50 5.56 24.93
N GLN A 24 30.68 4.93 24.90
CA GLN A 24 31.32 4.44 23.68
C GLN A 24 30.65 3.19 23.12
N ALA A 25 30.02 2.36 23.98
CA ALA A 25 29.25 1.20 23.52
C ALA A 25 27.95 1.62 22.81
N VAL A 26 27.27 2.65 23.33
CA VAL A 26 26.07 3.24 22.69
C VAL A 26 26.40 3.88 21.34
N LEU A 27 27.50 4.64 21.25
CA LEU A 27 27.93 5.28 20.00
C LEU A 27 28.44 4.28 18.95
N GLN A 28 28.93 3.10 19.36
CA GLN A 28 29.40 2.06 18.44
C GLN A 28 28.28 1.37 17.65
N HIS A 29 27.04 1.41 18.13
CA HIS A 29 25.87 0.89 17.42
C HIS A 29 25.34 1.84 16.33
N ILE A 30 25.87 3.06 16.21
CA ILE A 30 25.39 4.03 15.22
C ILE A 30 26.56 4.67 14.47
N PRO A 31 26.97 4.10 13.34
CA PRO A 31 27.23 4.90 12.18
C PRO A 31 25.99 4.76 11.27
N PRO A 32 25.14 5.80 11.15
CA PRO A 32 24.40 5.91 9.91
C PRO A 32 25.49 6.02 8.84
N LYS A 33 25.62 5.00 7.99
CA LYS A 33 26.65 4.99 6.95
C LYS A 33 26.56 6.33 6.23
N SER A 34 27.59 7.17 6.32
CA SER A 34 27.55 8.48 5.67
C SER A 34 27.21 8.29 4.18
N CYS A 35 26.21 9.03 3.72
CA CYS A 35 25.79 9.03 2.31
C CYS A 35 26.87 9.65 1.40
N THR A 36 27.89 10.25 1.99
CA THR A 36 28.90 11.06 1.32
C THR A 36 30.29 10.70 1.87
N GLN A 37 31.36 11.18 1.23
CA GLN A 37 32.70 11.09 1.82
C GLN A 37 32.90 12.06 3.01
N ILE A 38 31.83 12.73 3.46
CA ILE A 38 31.84 13.73 4.53
C ILE A 38 31.42 13.05 5.84
N PRO A 39 32.14 13.22 6.96
CA PRO A 39 31.89 12.50 8.21
C PRO A 39 30.54 12.86 8.85
N ASN A 40 29.78 11.83 9.26
CA ASN A 40 28.53 11.88 10.04
C ASN A 40 27.45 12.84 9.50
N VAL A 41 27.35 12.93 8.17
CA VAL A 41 26.29 13.68 7.49
C VAL A 41 25.22 12.72 6.97
N CYS A 42 23.97 13.05 7.29
CA CYS A 42 22.79 12.29 6.90
C CYS A 42 22.06 13.03 5.77
N ALA A 43 21.63 12.28 4.76
CA ALA A 43 20.82 12.83 3.68
C ALA A 43 19.34 12.87 4.10
N MET A 44 18.76 14.04 3.95
CA MET A 44 17.34 14.30 4.19
C MET A 44 16.70 14.61 2.84
N GLN A 45 15.61 13.92 2.53
CA GLN A 45 14.84 14.23 1.34
C GLN A 45 13.75 15.25 1.71
N GLN A 46 13.82 16.44 1.14
CA GLN A 46 12.89 17.53 1.40
C GLN A 46 11.98 17.76 0.19
N ILE A 47 10.68 17.90 0.42
CA ILE A 47 9.74 18.33 -0.62
C ILE A 47 9.97 19.82 -0.91
N LYS A 48 10.22 20.18 -2.18
CA LYS A 48 10.52 21.58 -2.56
C LYS A 48 9.37 22.51 -2.13
N GLY A 49 9.73 23.62 -1.50
CA GLY A 49 8.75 24.61 -1.03
C GLY A 49 8.08 24.27 0.31
N THR A 50 8.43 23.16 0.95
CA THR A 50 7.88 22.78 2.27
C THR A 50 9.00 22.45 3.26
N ASN A 51 8.67 22.43 4.55
CA ASN A 51 9.57 21.95 5.61
C ASN A 51 9.48 20.43 5.86
N LYS A 52 8.66 19.70 5.09
CA LYS A 52 8.53 18.25 5.22
C LYS A 52 9.79 17.56 4.71
N LYS A 53 10.46 16.86 5.63
CA LYS A 53 11.70 16.11 5.40
C LYS A 53 11.50 14.64 5.75
N TYR A 54 12.12 13.78 4.96
CA TYR A 54 12.16 12.34 5.14
C TYR A 54 13.60 11.92 5.37
N PHE A 55 13.83 11.19 6.45
CA PHE A 55 15.12 10.56 6.69
C PHE A 55 15.35 9.49 5.62
N THR A 56 16.51 9.55 4.95
CA THR A 56 16.85 8.54 3.94
C THR A 56 18.05 7.74 4.41
N ASN A 57 17.89 6.42 4.46
CA ASN A 57 19.05 5.55 4.62
C ASN A 57 19.87 5.64 3.34
N CYS A 58 21.17 5.84 3.48
CA CYS A 58 22.11 6.00 2.35
C CYS A 58 22.19 4.81 1.39
N LYS A 59 21.50 3.71 1.71
CA LYS A 59 21.34 2.51 0.88
C LYS A 59 20.05 2.50 0.04
N GLN A 60 19.09 3.40 0.27
CA GLN A 60 17.79 3.42 -0.40
C GLN A 60 17.74 4.40 -1.56
N TRP A 61 16.94 4.05 -2.57
CA TRP A 61 16.65 4.87 -3.74
C TRP A 61 15.99 6.19 -3.34
N TYR A 62 16.59 7.31 -3.74
CA TYR A 62 15.94 8.62 -3.61
C TYR A 62 14.73 8.70 -4.54
N HIS A 63 13.56 9.00 -4.00
CA HIS A 63 12.41 9.30 -4.84
C HIS A 63 12.67 10.64 -5.57
N ARG A 64 12.36 10.74 -6.87
CA ARG A 64 12.45 12.05 -7.56
C ARG A 64 11.30 12.98 -7.17
N LYS A 65 10.19 12.38 -6.76
CA LYS A 65 8.97 13.04 -6.32
C LYS A 65 8.39 12.29 -5.12
N ILE A 66 7.84 13.02 -4.17
CA ILE A 66 7.01 12.48 -3.08
C ILE A 66 5.65 13.17 -3.20
N CYS A 67 4.58 12.38 -3.25
CA CYS A 67 3.21 12.86 -3.46
C CYS A 67 3.11 13.83 -4.65
N SER A 68 3.63 13.41 -5.81
CA SER A 68 3.73 14.20 -7.05
C SER A 68 4.57 15.48 -6.98
N GLN A 69 5.06 15.87 -5.80
CA GLN A 69 5.88 17.06 -5.61
C GLN A 69 7.37 16.77 -5.78
N PRO A 70 8.13 17.62 -6.50
CA PRO A 70 9.56 17.42 -6.68
C PRO A 70 10.31 17.55 -5.35
N THR A 71 11.30 16.69 -5.14
CA THR A 71 12.12 16.71 -3.93
C THR A 71 13.53 17.20 -4.21
N MET A 72 14.20 17.67 -3.16
CA MET A 72 15.62 18.00 -3.15
C MET A 72 16.30 17.29 -1.97
N ILE A 73 17.56 16.90 -2.16
CA ILE A 73 18.36 16.32 -1.09
C ILE A 73 18.99 17.46 -0.31
N THR A 74 18.77 17.49 0.99
CA THR A 74 19.46 18.35 1.95
C THR A 74 20.34 17.48 2.85
N TYR A 75 21.36 18.10 3.44
CA TYR A 75 22.34 17.40 4.26
C TYR A 75 22.37 18.02 5.66
N GLU A 76 22.13 17.18 6.65
CA GLU A 76 22.12 17.55 8.06
C GLU A 76 23.06 16.66 8.85
N CYS A 77 23.42 17.08 10.06
CA CYS A 77 24.17 16.20 10.94
C CYS A 77 23.31 15.01 11.34
N CYS A 78 23.94 13.85 11.36
CA CYS A 78 23.30 12.66 11.86
C CYS A 78 22.98 12.79 13.36
N PRO A 79 22.02 11.99 13.87
CA PRO A 79 21.71 11.91 15.30
C PRO A 79 22.97 11.83 16.16
N GLY A 80 23.11 12.76 17.11
CA GLY A 80 24.25 12.79 18.04
C GLY A 80 25.54 13.45 17.51
N TYR A 81 25.51 14.16 16.38
CA TYR A 81 26.67 14.86 15.84
C TYR A 81 26.37 16.34 15.56
N GLU A 82 27.41 17.17 15.60
CA GLU A 82 27.32 18.61 15.31
C GLU A 82 28.43 19.10 14.37
N LYS A 83 28.20 20.26 13.76
CA LYS A 83 29.17 20.92 12.88
C LYS A 83 30.17 21.73 13.72
N ILE A 84 31.45 21.60 13.39
CA ILE A 84 32.49 22.49 13.93
C ILE A 84 32.77 23.58 12.89
N PRO A 85 32.76 24.87 13.25
CA PRO A 85 33.12 25.95 12.33
C PRO A 85 34.50 25.73 11.72
N GLY A 86 34.59 25.75 10.39
CA GLY A 86 35.84 25.54 9.64
C GLY A 86 36.12 24.08 9.24
N GLU A 87 35.40 23.10 9.77
CA GLU A 87 35.54 21.70 9.39
C GLU A 87 34.42 21.22 8.45
N LYS A 88 34.72 20.22 7.62
CA LYS A 88 33.72 19.61 6.72
C LYS A 88 32.91 18.56 7.46
N GLY A 89 31.58 18.66 7.36
CA GLY A 89 30.66 17.66 7.90
C GLY A 89 30.29 17.89 9.35
N CYS A 90 30.10 16.79 10.08
CA CYS A 90 29.74 16.81 11.49
C CYS A 90 30.72 15.95 12.30
N PRO A 91 31.97 16.41 12.47
CA PRO A 91 33.03 15.62 13.09
C PRO A 91 32.88 15.49 14.62
N ALA A 92 32.23 16.45 15.28
CA ALA A 92 32.01 16.41 16.72
C ALA A 92 30.81 15.52 17.07
N ALA A 93 31.03 14.58 17.99
CA ALA A 93 29.96 13.84 18.65
C ALA A 93 29.45 14.66 19.84
N LEU A 94 28.15 14.87 19.92
CA LEU A 94 27.50 15.56 21.02
C LEU A 94 27.55 14.69 22.29
N PRO A 95 27.86 15.26 23.46
CA PRO A 95 27.72 14.57 24.72
C PRO A 95 26.26 14.16 24.94
N LEU A 96 26.05 12.89 25.28
CA LEU A 96 24.77 12.40 25.79
C LEU A 96 24.36 13.22 27.02
N VAL A 97 23.15 13.72 26.98
CA VAL A 97 22.48 14.42 28.08
C VAL A 97 21.19 13.67 28.43
N ASN A 98 20.55 14.00 29.55
CA ASN A 98 19.26 13.41 29.93
C ASN A 98 18.16 13.73 28.89
N ILE A 99 17.04 13.01 28.94
CA ILE A 99 15.93 13.18 28.00
C ILE A 99 15.43 14.62 27.93
N TYR A 100 15.24 15.30 29.06
CA TYR A 100 14.79 16.70 29.10
C TYR A 100 15.69 17.64 28.29
N ASN A 101 17.00 17.48 28.39
CA ASN A 101 17.95 18.28 27.63
C ASN A 101 18.04 17.84 26.16
N THR A 102 17.93 16.54 25.89
CA THR A 102 17.85 15.99 24.52
C THR A 102 16.66 16.56 23.75
N LEU A 103 15.50 16.79 24.38
CA LEU A 103 14.36 17.47 23.75
C LEU A 103 14.74 18.83 23.15
N GLY A 104 15.62 19.58 23.83
CA GLY A 104 16.16 20.84 23.32
C GLY A 104 17.10 20.65 22.13
N VAL A 105 18.01 19.67 22.21
CA VAL A 105 18.97 19.34 21.14
C VAL A 105 18.26 18.96 19.84
N VAL A 106 17.15 18.21 19.94
CA VAL A 106 16.41 17.72 18.77
C VAL A 106 15.45 18.78 18.19
N GLY A 107 15.26 19.91 18.89
CA GLY A 107 14.40 21.01 18.51
C GLY A 107 12.94 20.88 18.96
N ALA A 108 12.61 19.91 19.82
CA ALA A 108 11.27 19.73 20.40
C ALA A 108 11.07 20.64 21.62
N THR A 109 11.27 21.95 21.44
CA THR A 109 11.27 22.95 22.52
C THR A 109 9.90 23.10 23.18
N THR A 110 8.81 22.92 22.43
CA THR A 110 7.44 22.97 22.95
C THR A 110 7.18 21.79 23.89
N THR A 111 7.57 20.58 23.48
CA THR A 111 7.51 19.37 24.33
C THR A 111 8.37 19.50 25.58
N LYS A 112 9.57 20.10 25.46
CA LYS A 112 10.43 20.41 26.61
C LYS A 112 9.74 21.34 27.62
N MET A 113 9.15 22.43 27.11
CA MET A 113 8.43 23.41 27.93
C MET A 113 7.20 22.80 28.62
N TYR A 114 6.42 21.98 27.91
CA TYR A 114 5.28 21.27 28.50
C TYR A 114 5.69 20.22 29.53
N SER A 115 6.81 19.52 29.32
CA SER A 115 7.36 18.58 30.31
C SER A 115 7.74 19.29 31.62
N GLU A 116 8.21 20.53 31.55
CA GLU A 116 8.51 21.34 32.74
C GLU A 116 7.23 21.82 33.43
N ARG A 117 6.22 22.28 32.68
CA ARG A 117 4.94 22.73 33.24
C ARG A 117 4.13 21.61 33.88
N ALA A 118 4.22 20.41 33.33
CA ALA A 118 3.51 19.22 33.82
C ALA A 118 4.24 18.50 34.97
N GLN A 119 5.33 19.07 35.51
CA GLN A 119 6.16 18.44 36.55
C GLN A 119 6.83 17.11 36.14
N LEU A 120 6.83 16.78 34.84
CA LEU A 120 7.48 15.58 34.29
C LEU A 120 9.01 15.69 34.28
N LYS A 121 9.55 16.92 34.30
CA LYS A 121 10.99 17.20 34.21
C LYS A 121 11.83 16.36 35.16
N GLU A 122 11.46 16.29 36.44
CA GLU A 122 12.25 15.58 37.45
C GLU A 122 12.39 14.07 37.13
N GLU A 123 11.32 13.47 36.60
CA GLU A 123 11.31 12.06 36.19
C GLU A 123 12.23 11.82 34.98
N ILE A 124 12.14 12.67 33.94
CA ILE A 124 12.93 12.51 32.71
C ILE A 124 14.37 13.07 32.82
N GLU A 125 14.73 13.70 33.93
CA GLU A 125 16.13 13.99 34.31
C GLU A 125 16.71 12.91 35.24
N GLY A 126 15.86 12.22 35.98
CA GLY A 126 16.19 11.22 36.98
C GLY A 126 16.68 9.88 36.40
N PRO A 127 16.96 8.91 37.29
CA PRO A 127 17.38 7.57 36.91
C PRO A 127 16.23 6.82 36.23
N GLY A 128 16.54 6.08 35.16
CA GLY A 128 15.56 5.28 34.45
C GLY A 128 16.03 4.93 33.04
N SER A 129 15.17 4.21 32.32
CA SER A 129 15.36 3.93 30.91
C SER A 129 14.04 4.17 30.20
N PHE A 130 13.96 5.26 29.43
CA PHE A 130 12.72 5.64 28.78
C PHE A 130 12.86 5.77 27.27
N THR A 131 11.72 5.66 26.58
CA THR A 131 11.56 6.13 25.21
C THR A 131 10.54 7.24 25.22
N PHE A 132 10.88 8.39 24.63
CA PHE A 132 9.96 9.52 24.48
C PHE A 132 9.70 9.76 22.99
N PHE A 133 8.47 9.52 22.54
CA PHE A 133 7.97 9.94 21.24
C PHE A 133 7.59 11.43 21.30
N ALA A 134 8.57 12.32 21.24
CA ALA A 134 8.38 13.75 21.44
C ALA A 134 7.71 14.41 20.22
N PRO A 135 6.52 15.02 20.35
CA PRO A 135 5.94 15.78 19.25
C PRO A 135 6.82 16.97 18.87
N SER A 136 6.87 17.28 17.57
CA SER A 136 7.58 18.48 17.10
C SER A 136 6.83 19.76 17.49
N ASN A 137 7.47 20.91 17.31
CA ASN A 137 6.81 22.20 17.57
C ASN A 137 5.60 22.42 16.64
N GLU A 138 5.74 21.98 15.38
CA GLU A 138 4.67 22.02 14.38
C GLU A 138 3.52 21.09 14.75
N ALA A 139 3.82 19.94 15.37
CA ALA A 139 2.80 19.00 15.85
C ALA A 139 1.89 19.64 16.90
N TRP A 140 2.47 20.34 17.89
CA TRP A 140 1.71 21.07 18.90
C TRP A 140 0.94 22.25 18.31
N ALA A 141 1.54 22.98 17.37
CA ALA A 141 0.90 24.11 16.70
C ALA A 141 -0.26 23.70 15.77
N ALA A 142 -0.29 22.42 15.35
CA ALA A 142 -1.35 21.87 14.50
C ALA A 142 -2.55 21.31 15.29
N LEU A 143 -2.48 21.26 16.62
CA LEU A 143 -3.63 20.85 17.43
C LEU A 143 -4.75 21.88 17.33
N PRO A 144 -6.03 21.45 17.30
CA PRO A 144 -7.16 22.34 17.49
C PRO A 144 -7.04 23.12 18.79
N THR A 145 -7.47 24.39 18.77
CA THR A 145 -7.37 25.32 19.90
C THR A 145 -8.06 24.77 21.14
N GLU A 146 -9.20 24.10 20.96
CA GLU A 146 -10.02 23.55 22.03
C GLU A 146 -9.28 22.41 22.77
N ILE A 147 -8.61 21.54 22.01
CA ILE A 147 -7.83 20.43 22.56
C ILE A 147 -6.59 20.98 23.26
N LEU A 148 -5.90 21.94 22.64
CA LEU A 148 -4.72 22.54 23.23
C LEU A 148 -5.06 23.23 24.57
N ASP A 149 -6.14 24.01 24.60
CA ASP A 149 -6.62 24.71 25.80
C ASP A 149 -7.03 23.74 26.91
N ALA A 150 -7.68 22.63 26.57
CA ALA A 150 -8.01 21.58 27.54
C ALA A 150 -6.74 20.97 28.18
N LEU A 151 -5.69 20.73 27.39
CA LEU A 151 -4.41 20.22 27.90
C LEU A 151 -3.68 21.25 28.77
N VAL A 152 -3.57 22.49 28.31
CA VAL A 152 -2.78 23.52 29.01
C VAL A 152 -3.49 24.13 30.22
N SER A 153 -4.82 24.03 30.30
CA SER A 153 -5.57 24.49 31.47
C SER A 153 -5.42 23.55 32.67
N ASN A 154 -5.16 22.27 32.44
CA ASN A 154 -4.95 21.27 33.49
C ASN A 154 -3.60 20.55 33.34
N VAL A 155 -2.52 21.30 33.59
CA VAL A 155 -1.15 20.82 33.34
C VAL A 155 -0.73 19.62 34.21
N ASN A 156 -1.27 19.50 35.42
CA ASN A 156 -0.85 18.46 36.37
C ASN A 156 -1.52 17.10 36.09
N ILE A 157 -2.61 17.08 35.33
CA ILE A 157 -3.37 15.87 35.04
C ILE A 157 -3.39 15.64 33.53
N GLU A 158 -4.07 16.47 32.76
CA GLU A 158 -4.30 16.24 31.33
C GLU A 158 -3.00 16.31 30.54
N LEU A 159 -2.19 17.35 30.73
CA LEU A 159 -0.91 17.48 30.04
C LEU A 159 0.08 16.39 30.47
N LEU A 160 0.16 16.08 31.77
CA LEU A 160 1.03 15.04 32.27
C LEU A 160 0.64 13.67 31.69
N ASN A 161 -0.64 13.32 31.73
CA ASN A 161 -1.18 12.08 31.17
C ASN A 161 -0.91 11.99 29.66
N ALA A 162 -1.13 13.09 28.93
CA ALA A 162 -0.83 13.16 27.51
C ALA A 162 0.67 12.91 27.24
N LEU A 163 1.57 13.52 28.01
CA LEU A 163 3.02 13.31 27.86
C LEU A 163 3.45 11.89 28.26
N HIS A 164 2.90 11.33 29.33
CA HIS A 164 3.15 9.93 29.72
C HIS A 164 2.66 8.93 28.67
N TYR A 165 1.58 9.25 27.94
CA TYR A 165 1.14 8.43 26.81
C TYR A 165 2.15 8.43 25.64
N HIS A 166 2.95 9.50 25.50
CA HIS A 166 4.05 9.57 24.54
C HIS A 166 5.33 8.88 25.04
N MET A 167 5.31 8.29 26.23
CA MET A 167 6.47 7.68 26.86
C MET A 167 6.30 6.19 27.08
N VAL A 168 7.40 5.45 26.99
CA VAL A 168 7.49 4.03 27.30
C VAL A 168 8.63 3.81 28.29
N ASN A 169 8.42 2.98 29.31
CA ASN A 169 9.36 2.72 30.41
C ASN A 169 10.53 1.78 30.06
N ARG A 170 11.00 1.83 28.81
CA ARG A 170 12.22 1.16 28.35
C ARG A 170 12.77 1.88 27.13
N ARG A 171 14.06 1.70 26.85
CA ARG A 171 14.69 2.17 25.62
C ARG A 171 14.27 1.31 24.43
N LEU A 172 13.76 1.96 23.38
CA LEU A 172 13.34 1.36 22.12
C LEU A 172 14.02 2.08 20.95
N THR A 173 14.86 1.39 20.19
CA THR A 173 15.46 1.94 18.97
C THR A 173 14.53 1.77 17.78
N SER A 174 14.76 2.52 16.70
CA SER A 174 13.98 2.38 15.45
C SER A 174 14.02 0.96 14.86
N GLU A 175 15.07 0.18 15.15
CA GLU A 175 15.19 -1.23 14.75
C GLU A 175 14.24 -2.16 15.54
N GLU A 176 13.93 -1.80 16.79
CA GLU A 176 12.98 -2.51 17.65
C GLU A 176 11.53 -2.13 17.35
N LEU A 177 11.30 -0.98 16.70
CA LEU A 177 10.00 -0.50 16.23
C LEU A 177 9.55 -1.30 14.99
N LYS A 178 9.17 -2.57 15.19
CA LYS A 178 8.72 -3.48 14.13
C LYS A 178 7.27 -3.21 13.73
N HIS A 179 6.93 -3.54 12.49
CA HIS A 179 5.56 -3.44 11.98
C HIS A 179 4.58 -4.26 12.83
N GLY A 180 3.49 -3.63 13.26
CA GLY A 180 2.44 -4.23 14.07
C GLY A 180 2.79 -4.48 15.53
N SER A 181 3.96 -4.01 16.00
CA SER A 181 4.27 -4.04 17.43
C SER A 181 3.47 -3.00 18.20
N SER A 182 3.19 -3.28 19.46
CA SER A 182 2.60 -2.32 20.38
C SER A 182 3.34 -2.34 21.72
N PHE A 183 3.37 -1.21 22.40
CA PHE A 183 4.09 -1.04 23.67
C PHE A 183 3.21 -0.33 24.68
N ALA A 184 3.16 -0.84 25.91
CA ALA A 184 2.49 -0.14 27.01
C ALA A 184 3.19 1.22 27.23
N SER A 185 2.40 2.29 27.13
CA SER A 185 2.87 3.62 27.50
C SER A 185 2.92 3.77 29.03
N MET A 186 3.50 4.86 29.50
CA MET A 186 3.50 5.20 30.92
C MET A 186 2.16 5.75 31.41
N TYR A 187 1.16 5.88 30.53
CA TYR A 187 -0.20 6.30 30.88
C TYR A 187 -1.16 5.11 30.91
N GLN A 188 -1.53 4.66 32.12
CA GLN A 188 -2.51 3.58 32.37
C GLN A 188 -2.27 2.30 31.55
N ASP A 189 -1.00 1.97 31.25
CA ASP A 189 -0.60 0.88 30.35
C ASP A 189 -1.29 0.91 28.96
N SER A 190 -1.81 2.07 28.54
CA SER A 190 -2.43 2.25 27.23
C SER A 190 -1.37 2.05 26.14
N HIS A 191 -1.67 1.25 25.12
CA HIS A 191 -0.68 0.85 24.14
C HIS A 191 -0.47 1.92 23.06
N VAL A 192 0.80 2.21 22.76
CA VAL A 192 1.19 2.88 21.52
C VAL A 192 1.42 1.84 20.43
N HIS A 193 0.90 2.09 19.23
CA HIS A 193 0.90 1.16 18.11
C HIS A 193 1.90 1.60 17.05
N ILE A 194 2.75 0.66 16.63
CA ILE A 194 3.89 0.91 15.76
C ILE A 194 3.68 0.26 14.40
N HIS A 195 3.87 1.02 13.33
CA HIS A 195 3.84 0.52 11.97
C HIS A 195 5.11 0.90 11.23
N HIS A 196 5.83 -0.11 10.73
CA HIS A 196 7.02 0.06 9.91
C HIS A 196 6.68 -0.39 8.49
N TYR A 197 6.76 0.52 7.54
CA TYR A 197 6.38 0.28 6.15
C TYR A 197 7.59 -0.14 5.31
N SER A 198 7.35 -0.81 4.18
CA SER A 198 8.41 -1.30 3.29
C SER A 198 9.27 -0.20 2.67
N ASN A 199 8.76 1.04 2.62
CA ASN A 199 9.50 2.22 2.20
C ASN A 199 10.41 2.81 3.31
N GLY A 200 10.45 2.21 4.50
CA GLY A 200 11.27 2.63 5.64
C GLY A 200 10.63 3.71 6.52
N ILE A 201 9.40 4.13 6.23
CA ILE A 201 8.65 5.03 7.11
C ILE A 201 8.23 4.24 8.36
N ILE A 202 8.40 4.86 9.52
CA ILE A 202 7.92 4.35 10.81
C ILE A 202 6.88 5.33 11.32
N THR A 203 5.75 4.81 11.80
CA THR A 203 4.72 5.61 12.47
C THR A 203 4.40 5.05 13.85
N VAL A 204 4.04 5.95 14.76
CA VAL A 204 3.52 5.68 16.11
C VAL A 204 2.12 6.28 16.16
N ASN A 205 1.08 5.46 16.28
CA ASN A 205 -0.32 5.91 16.16
C ASN A 205 -0.53 6.81 14.93
N CYS A 206 -0.02 6.37 13.77
CA CYS A 206 0.01 7.13 12.52
C CYS A 206 0.79 8.46 12.52
N ALA A 207 1.36 8.91 13.63
CA ALA A 207 2.33 10.00 13.66
C ALA A 207 3.68 9.50 13.11
N ARG A 208 4.21 10.15 12.09
CA ARG A 208 5.46 9.77 11.43
C ARG A 208 6.66 10.13 12.29
N LEU A 209 7.62 9.21 12.38
CA LEU A 209 8.91 9.45 12.99
C LEU A 209 9.74 10.39 12.09
N ILE A 210 9.99 11.62 12.54
CA ILE A 210 10.79 12.63 11.81
C ILE A 210 12.29 12.43 12.10
N LYS A 211 12.65 12.36 13.39
CA LYS A 211 14.04 12.18 13.86
C LYS A 211 14.11 10.98 14.78
N PRO A 212 14.51 9.80 14.27
CA PRO A 212 14.68 8.62 15.10
C PRO A 212 15.99 8.69 15.91
N ASP A 213 16.04 7.84 16.93
CA ASP A 213 17.23 7.38 17.65
C ASP A 213 18.10 8.46 18.30
N GLN A 214 17.48 9.46 18.94
CA GLN A 214 18.21 10.50 19.66
C GLN A 214 18.53 10.00 21.07
N HIS A 215 19.72 9.44 21.25
CA HIS A 215 20.13 8.86 22.52
C HIS A 215 20.29 9.92 23.62
N ALA A 216 19.84 9.54 24.82
CA ALA A 216 20.00 10.27 26.06
C ALA A 216 20.72 9.39 27.11
N THR A 217 21.18 10.00 28.20
CA THR A 217 21.84 9.26 29.30
C THR A 217 20.90 8.28 29.99
N ASN A 218 19.61 8.61 30.07
CA ASN A 218 18.55 7.83 30.70
C ASN A 218 17.48 7.33 29.71
N GLY A 219 17.78 7.26 28.41
CA GLY A 219 16.85 6.72 27.42
C GLY A 219 17.09 7.14 25.98
N ILE A 220 15.99 7.31 25.24
CA ILE A 220 16.00 7.68 23.83
C ILE A 220 14.81 8.58 23.49
N VAL A 221 15.02 9.54 22.60
CA VAL A 221 13.98 10.44 22.09
C VAL A 221 13.79 10.15 20.60
N HIS A 222 12.53 10.03 20.18
CA HIS A 222 12.16 10.03 18.78
C HIS A 222 11.22 11.21 18.53
N VAL A 223 11.54 12.07 17.56
CA VAL A 223 10.66 13.19 17.22
C VAL A 223 9.55 12.70 16.30
N VAL A 224 8.29 12.96 16.64
CA VAL A 224 7.10 12.60 15.84
C VAL A 224 6.40 13.85 15.29
N ASP A 225 5.68 13.70 14.18
CA ASP A 225 5.05 14.81 13.45
C ASP A 225 3.66 15.23 13.95
N ARG A 226 3.09 14.48 14.90
CA ARG A 226 1.78 14.73 15.49
C ARG A 226 1.80 14.41 16.97
N VAL A 227 0.94 15.08 17.73
CA VAL A 227 0.62 14.71 19.11
C VAL A 227 -0.30 13.48 19.05
N ILE A 228 0.13 12.37 19.64
CA ILE A 228 -0.61 11.10 19.63
C ILE A 228 -1.62 11.04 20.79
N THR A 229 -2.73 10.36 20.56
CA THR A 229 -3.80 10.17 21.55
C THR A 229 -4.04 8.69 21.83
N ALA A 230 -4.57 8.41 23.02
CA ALA A 230 -4.99 7.07 23.42
C ALA A 230 -6.09 6.55 22.49
N ILE A 231 -5.95 5.31 22.05
CA ILE A 231 -6.94 4.63 21.21
C ILE A 231 -7.78 3.75 22.15
N SER A 232 -9.04 4.11 22.35
CA SER A 232 -9.97 3.37 23.21
C SER A 232 -11.00 2.56 22.43
N ASN A 233 -11.36 3.01 21.23
CA ASN A 233 -12.48 2.49 20.46
C ASN A 233 -11.95 1.63 19.31
N ASP A 234 -12.65 0.54 18.98
CA ASP A 234 -12.47 -0.17 17.72
C ASP A 234 -13.10 0.61 16.54
N MET A 235 -12.82 0.18 15.31
CA MET A 235 -13.35 0.86 14.12
C MET A 235 -14.88 0.84 14.05
N GLN A 236 -15.54 -0.25 14.46
CA GLN A 236 -17.00 -0.33 14.45
C GLN A 236 -17.61 0.68 15.43
N SER A 237 -17.04 0.77 16.65
CA SER A 237 -17.44 1.75 17.65
C SER A 237 -17.29 3.20 17.15
N ILE A 238 -16.22 3.49 16.40
CA ILE A 238 -16.05 4.81 15.77
C ILE A 238 -17.14 5.10 14.74
N ILE A 239 -17.46 4.11 13.89
CA ILE A 239 -18.53 4.23 12.88
C ILE A 239 -19.91 4.38 13.54
N ASP A 240 -20.13 3.76 14.69
CA ASP A 240 -21.42 3.80 15.39
C ASP A 240 -21.71 5.16 16.04
N ILE A 241 -20.67 5.87 16.48
CA ILE A 241 -20.75 7.16 17.18
C ILE A 241 -20.77 8.36 16.22
N ASP A 242 -20.16 8.24 15.04
CA ASP A 242 -20.03 9.36 14.11
C ASP A 242 -21.29 9.51 13.22
N ASP A 243 -22.00 10.62 13.38
CA ASP A 243 -23.24 10.92 12.65
C ASP A 243 -23.01 11.03 11.13
N ASP A 244 -21.81 11.41 10.68
CA ASP A 244 -21.47 11.51 9.26
C ASP A 244 -21.40 10.14 8.56
N LEU A 245 -21.43 9.04 9.33
CA LEU A 245 -21.29 7.66 8.86
C LEU A 245 -22.57 6.81 9.05
N GLU A 246 -23.72 7.43 9.37
CA GLU A 246 -24.98 6.72 9.61
C GLU A 246 -25.42 5.78 8.46
N THR A 247 -25.27 6.23 7.21
CA THR A 247 -25.63 5.42 6.04
C THR A 247 -24.70 4.21 5.90
N LEU A 248 -23.40 4.40 6.14
CA LEU A 248 -22.40 3.34 6.13
C LEU A 248 -22.68 2.31 7.24
N ARG A 249 -22.98 2.76 8.46
CA ARG A 249 -23.37 1.90 9.59
C ARG A 249 -24.51 0.97 9.23
N THR A 250 -25.56 1.52 8.62
CA THR A 250 -26.74 0.75 8.18
C THR A 250 -26.39 -0.26 7.09
N ALA A 251 -25.57 0.13 6.12
CA ALA A 251 -25.10 -0.74 5.05
C ALA A 251 -24.25 -1.91 5.56
N LEU A 252 -23.33 -1.65 6.51
CA LEU A 252 -22.48 -2.68 7.13
C LEU A 252 -23.31 -3.70 7.90
N ALA A 253 -24.33 -3.26 8.62
CA ALA A 253 -25.25 -4.13 9.34
C ALA A 253 -26.05 -5.02 8.37
N ALA A 254 -26.59 -4.45 7.29
CA ALA A 254 -27.33 -5.20 6.28
C ALA A 254 -26.46 -6.23 5.54
N ALA A 255 -25.17 -5.94 5.35
CA ALA A 255 -24.21 -6.86 4.71
C ALA A 255 -23.62 -7.92 5.66
N GLY A 256 -23.88 -7.82 6.97
CA GLY A 256 -23.28 -8.69 7.98
C GLY A 256 -21.77 -8.50 8.16
N LEU A 257 -21.24 -7.30 7.84
CA LEU A 257 -19.81 -6.99 7.90
C LEU A 257 -19.35 -6.37 9.23
N THR A 258 -20.28 -6.06 10.13
CA THR A 258 -20.00 -5.54 11.48
C THR A 258 -18.95 -6.38 12.22
N SER A 259 -19.06 -7.72 12.13
CA SER A 259 -18.11 -8.61 12.81
C SER A 259 -16.67 -8.50 12.26
N VAL A 260 -16.50 -8.24 10.97
CA VAL A 260 -15.18 -8.05 10.35
C VAL A 260 -14.48 -6.82 10.94
N LEU A 261 -15.24 -5.76 11.22
CA LEU A 261 -14.73 -4.50 11.78
C LEU A 261 -14.64 -4.50 13.31
N GLN A 262 -15.15 -5.53 13.98
CA GLN A 262 -14.99 -5.75 15.42
C GLN A 262 -13.86 -6.74 15.75
N ASN A 263 -13.60 -7.68 14.85
CA ASN A 263 -12.56 -8.69 15.04
C ASN A 263 -11.17 -8.05 15.13
N GLU A 264 -10.28 -8.72 15.86
CA GLU A 264 -8.86 -8.36 15.89
C GLU A 264 -8.24 -8.44 14.50
N GLY A 265 -7.45 -7.44 14.14
CA GLY A 265 -6.82 -7.35 12.83
C GLY A 265 -6.16 -5.99 12.60
N GLN A 266 -5.65 -5.79 11.40
CA GLN A 266 -5.06 -4.53 10.96
C GLN A 266 -5.68 -4.12 9.63
N TYR A 267 -6.81 -3.41 9.68
CA TYR A 267 -7.52 -2.98 8.48
C TYR A 267 -7.31 -1.50 8.17
N THR A 268 -7.55 -1.15 6.92
CA THR A 268 -7.81 0.25 6.52
C THR A 268 -9.20 0.32 5.92
N VAL A 269 -10.04 1.21 6.44
CA VAL A 269 -11.39 1.44 5.92
C VAL A 269 -11.43 2.82 5.29
N PHE A 270 -11.81 2.90 4.02
CA PHE A 270 -12.19 4.15 3.38
C PHE A 270 -13.68 4.36 3.61
N ALA A 271 -14.05 5.08 4.67
CA ALA A 271 -15.44 5.23 5.11
C ALA A 271 -16.17 6.31 4.28
N PRO A 272 -17.13 5.95 3.41
CA PRO A 272 -17.95 6.93 2.71
C PRO A 272 -18.86 7.67 3.70
N THR A 273 -18.84 9.00 3.64
CA THR A 273 -19.77 9.83 4.42
C THR A 273 -21.18 9.78 3.84
N ASN A 274 -22.17 10.25 4.60
CA ASN A 274 -23.56 10.35 4.12
C ASN A 274 -23.64 11.12 2.78
N GLU A 275 -22.88 12.20 2.61
CA GLU A 275 -22.83 12.97 1.36
C GLU A 275 -22.25 12.16 0.19
N ALA A 276 -21.38 11.19 0.46
CA ALA A 276 -20.84 10.29 -0.57
C ALA A 276 -21.94 9.37 -1.13
N PHE A 277 -22.86 8.91 -0.28
CA PHE A 277 -24.03 8.13 -0.70
C PHE A 277 -25.06 8.99 -1.43
N GLU A 278 -25.33 10.22 -0.95
CA GLU A 278 -26.28 11.15 -1.57
C GLU A 278 -25.90 11.56 -3.00
N LYS A 279 -24.61 11.54 -3.34
CA LYS A 279 -24.12 11.79 -4.71
C LYS A 279 -24.50 10.71 -5.71
N ILE A 280 -24.91 9.53 -5.25
CA ILE A 280 -25.26 8.40 -6.11
C ILE A 280 -26.74 8.51 -6.51
N PRO A 281 -27.08 8.34 -7.81
CA PRO A 281 -28.47 8.29 -8.24
C PRO A 281 -29.28 7.28 -7.42
N ALA A 282 -30.45 7.70 -6.94
CA ALA A 282 -31.26 6.89 -6.03
C ALA A 282 -31.61 5.51 -6.61
N GLU A 283 -31.80 5.41 -7.93
CA GLU A 283 -32.03 4.12 -8.62
C GLU A 283 -30.84 3.17 -8.45
N THR A 284 -29.62 3.63 -8.75
CA THR A 284 -28.38 2.86 -8.59
C THR A 284 -28.14 2.49 -7.13
N LEU A 285 -28.32 3.44 -6.20
CA LEU A 285 -28.10 3.19 -4.79
C LEU A 285 -29.07 2.15 -4.24
N ASN A 286 -30.37 2.30 -4.49
CA ASN A 286 -31.39 1.35 -4.03
C ASN A 286 -31.17 -0.05 -4.60
N ARG A 287 -30.73 -0.15 -5.86
CA ARG A 287 -30.39 -1.42 -6.49
C ARG A 287 -29.23 -2.11 -5.76
N ILE A 288 -28.14 -1.38 -5.49
CA ILE A 288 -26.97 -1.93 -4.81
C ILE A 288 -27.29 -2.31 -3.37
N LEU A 289 -27.99 -1.45 -2.61
CA LEU A 289 -28.37 -1.73 -1.22
C LEU A 289 -29.38 -2.89 -1.12
N GLY A 290 -30.22 -3.09 -2.14
CA GLY A 290 -31.21 -4.18 -2.21
C GLY A 290 -30.64 -5.54 -2.64
N ASP A 291 -29.44 -5.58 -3.22
CA ASP A 291 -28.75 -6.81 -3.61
C ASP A 291 -27.63 -7.15 -2.60
N PRO A 292 -27.78 -8.22 -1.80
CA PRO A 292 -26.77 -8.60 -0.80
C PRO A 292 -25.37 -8.86 -1.38
N VAL A 293 -25.28 -9.32 -2.64
CA VAL A 293 -23.98 -9.59 -3.29
C VAL A 293 -23.32 -8.27 -3.67
N ALA A 294 -24.05 -7.40 -4.36
CA ALA A 294 -23.55 -6.08 -4.77
C ALA A 294 -23.19 -5.20 -3.55
N LEU A 295 -24.02 -5.21 -2.51
CA LEU A 295 -23.76 -4.50 -1.25
C LEU A 295 -22.48 -5.00 -0.57
N LYS A 296 -22.32 -6.32 -0.47
CA LYS A 296 -21.12 -6.91 0.15
C LYS A 296 -19.86 -6.59 -0.65
N ASP A 297 -19.92 -6.64 -1.97
CA ASP A 297 -18.82 -6.28 -2.84
C ASP A 297 -18.48 -4.78 -2.74
N LEU A 298 -19.50 -3.91 -2.73
CA LEU A 298 -19.34 -2.47 -2.52
C LEU A 298 -18.55 -2.20 -1.24
N LEU A 299 -18.99 -2.75 -0.11
CA LEU A 299 -18.38 -2.50 1.18
C LEU A 299 -16.97 -3.11 1.28
N ASN A 300 -16.77 -4.32 0.78
CA ASN A 300 -15.44 -4.94 0.75
C ASN A 300 -14.44 -4.17 -0.13
N TYR A 301 -14.91 -3.44 -1.15
CA TYR A 301 -14.03 -2.61 -1.98
C TYR A 301 -13.50 -1.38 -1.22
N HIS A 302 -14.15 -0.98 -0.13
CA HIS A 302 -13.69 0.11 0.74
C HIS A 302 -12.69 -0.35 1.82
N ILE A 303 -12.37 -1.64 1.91
CA ILE A 303 -11.57 -2.20 3.00
C ILE A 303 -10.27 -2.81 2.47
N LEU A 304 -9.14 -2.48 3.07
CA LEU A 304 -7.84 -3.12 2.84
C LEU A 304 -7.45 -4.03 4.00
N LYS A 305 -6.74 -5.12 3.72
CA LYS A 305 -6.23 -6.10 4.71
C LYS A 305 -5.05 -5.63 5.55
N ASN A 306 -4.49 -4.46 5.25
CA ASN A 306 -3.33 -3.91 5.94
C ASN A 306 -3.66 -2.51 6.45
N MET A 307 -3.14 -2.16 7.63
CA MET A 307 -3.22 -0.80 8.16
C MET A 307 -2.29 0.14 7.39
N GLN A 308 -2.85 1.22 6.85
CA GLN A 308 -2.15 2.21 6.04
C GLN A 308 -2.45 3.61 6.57
N CYS A 309 -1.51 4.13 7.35
CA CYS A 309 -1.53 5.54 7.76
C CYS A 309 -1.27 6.45 6.55
N ALA A 310 -1.85 7.64 6.52
CA ALA A 310 -1.69 8.55 5.40
C ALA A 310 -0.22 8.94 5.14
N GLU A 311 0.57 9.12 6.20
CA GLU A 311 2.00 9.46 6.10
C GLU A 311 2.88 8.29 5.61
N SER A 312 2.34 7.06 5.51
CA SER A 312 3.06 5.95 4.87
C SER A 312 3.06 6.03 3.34
N ILE A 313 2.10 6.77 2.76
CA ILE A 313 1.89 6.85 1.32
C ILE A 313 2.71 8.00 0.75
N VAL A 314 3.71 7.66 -0.06
CA VAL A 314 4.61 8.64 -0.71
C VAL A 314 4.48 8.66 -2.24
N SER A 315 3.80 7.66 -2.81
CA SER A 315 3.54 7.50 -4.24
C SER A 315 2.34 6.58 -4.47
N GLY A 316 1.77 6.62 -5.68
CA GLY A 316 0.72 5.68 -6.10
C GLY A 316 1.17 4.24 -5.92
N THR A 317 0.43 3.50 -5.11
CA THR A 317 0.70 2.11 -4.73
C THR A 317 -0.56 1.28 -4.97
N PRO A 318 -0.49 0.22 -5.80
CA PRO A 318 -1.61 -0.69 -5.98
C PRO A 318 -1.82 -1.52 -4.71
N MET A 319 -3.04 -1.52 -4.18
CA MET A 319 -3.41 -2.28 -2.98
C MET A 319 -4.66 -3.11 -3.24
N GLU A 320 -4.62 -4.39 -2.87
CA GLU A 320 -5.76 -5.29 -3.00
C GLU A 320 -6.80 -5.01 -1.88
N THR A 321 -8.05 -4.80 -2.29
CA THR A 321 -9.19 -4.64 -1.37
C THR A 321 -9.73 -5.99 -0.91
N LEU A 322 -10.61 -6.03 0.09
CA LEU A 322 -11.29 -7.27 0.49
C LEU A 322 -12.17 -7.85 -0.63
N GLN A 323 -12.63 -7.01 -1.56
CA GLN A 323 -13.41 -7.45 -2.72
C GLN A 323 -12.52 -8.16 -3.76
N GLY A 324 -11.21 -7.89 -3.76
CA GLY A 324 -10.21 -8.49 -4.64
C GLY A 324 -9.75 -7.57 -5.77
N THR A 325 -10.49 -6.50 -6.08
CA THR A 325 -10.04 -5.47 -7.03
C THR A 325 -8.93 -4.63 -6.39
N VAL A 326 -7.97 -4.23 -7.22
CA VAL A 326 -6.85 -3.37 -6.83
C VAL A 326 -7.29 -1.91 -6.83
N LEU A 327 -7.10 -1.24 -5.70
CA LEU A 327 -7.27 0.20 -5.54
C LEU A 327 -5.90 0.87 -5.61
N GLU A 328 -5.74 1.90 -6.44
CA GLU A 328 -4.51 2.70 -6.44
C GLU A 328 -4.59 3.75 -5.33
N VAL A 329 -3.79 3.55 -4.28
CA VAL A 329 -3.69 4.47 -3.15
C VAL A 329 -2.45 5.34 -3.32
N GLY A 330 -2.65 6.65 -3.44
CA GLY A 330 -1.59 7.61 -3.72
C GLY A 330 -1.69 8.87 -2.88
N CYS A 331 -0.95 9.89 -3.29
CA CYS A 331 -1.01 11.20 -2.69
C CYS A 331 -0.59 12.28 -3.69
N ASP A 332 -1.17 13.47 -3.54
CA ASP A 332 -0.78 14.71 -4.23
C ASP A 332 -0.61 15.84 -3.19
N GLY A 333 0.62 16.28 -3.01
CA GLY A 333 0.99 17.20 -1.93
C GLY A 333 0.67 16.60 -0.55
N ASN A 334 -0.28 17.22 0.15
CA ASN A 334 -0.76 16.77 1.47
C ASN A 334 -2.05 15.94 1.40
N GLN A 335 -2.66 15.82 0.22
CA GLN A 335 -3.90 15.09 0.02
C GLN A 335 -3.58 13.63 -0.34
N MET A 336 -4.24 12.70 0.35
CA MET A 336 -4.21 11.29 -0.03
C MET A 336 -5.22 11.10 -1.16
N THR A 337 -4.90 10.25 -2.14
CA THR A 337 -5.71 10.05 -3.33
C THR A 337 -6.07 8.57 -3.51
N LEU A 338 -7.25 8.33 -4.06
CA LEU A 338 -7.75 7.00 -4.43
C LEU A 338 -8.05 7.00 -5.92
N ASN A 339 -7.42 6.11 -6.69
CA ASN A 339 -7.47 6.08 -8.15
C ASN A 339 -7.18 7.46 -8.78
N GLY A 340 -6.20 8.19 -8.21
CA GLY A 340 -5.81 9.53 -8.64
C GLY A 340 -6.75 10.66 -8.22
N LYS A 341 -7.88 10.38 -7.57
CA LYS A 341 -8.82 11.39 -7.08
C LYS A 341 -8.57 11.77 -5.62
N ALA A 342 -8.58 13.06 -5.31
CA ALA A 342 -8.45 13.58 -3.95
C ALA A 342 -9.80 13.66 -3.24
N ILE A 343 -10.32 12.50 -2.83
CA ILE A 343 -11.67 12.36 -2.23
C ILE A 343 -11.65 12.12 -0.72
N ILE A 344 -10.45 12.06 -0.10
CA ILE A 344 -10.31 11.83 1.34
C ILE A 344 -10.46 13.15 2.10
N THR A 345 -11.44 13.24 2.99
CA THR A 345 -11.78 14.46 3.76
C THR A 345 -11.16 14.47 5.15
N LYS A 346 -11.12 13.32 5.83
CA LYS A 346 -10.54 13.15 7.17
C LYS A 346 -9.61 11.93 7.15
N LYS A 347 -8.39 12.08 7.66
CA LYS A 347 -7.36 11.03 7.62
C LYS A 347 -7.06 10.50 9.01
N ASP A 348 -6.56 9.28 9.06
CA ASP A 348 -5.95 8.67 10.25
C ASP A 348 -6.86 8.65 11.49
N GLN A 349 -8.14 8.30 11.33
CA GLN A 349 -9.00 8.01 12.48
C GLN A 349 -8.68 6.60 12.99
N LEU A 350 -8.01 6.54 14.14
CA LEU A 350 -7.43 5.31 14.66
C LEU A 350 -8.46 4.52 15.48
N GLY A 351 -8.61 3.23 15.14
CA GLY A 351 -9.26 2.24 15.98
C GLY A 351 -8.26 1.21 16.50
N THR A 352 -8.63 0.44 17.52
CA THR A 352 -7.76 -0.61 18.09
C THR A 352 -7.36 -1.70 17.08
N ASN A 353 -8.16 -1.89 16.03
CA ASN A 353 -7.99 -2.90 14.99
C ASN A 353 -7.76 -2.33 13.57
N GLY A 354 -7.47 -1.02 13.45
CA GLY A 354 -7.17 -0.44 12.15
C GLY A 354 -7.24 1.08 12.08
N VAL A 355 -7.38 1.59 10.85
CA VAL A 355 -7.47 3.03 10.56
C VAL A 355 -8.60 3.31 9.58
N ILE A 356 -9.33 4.40 9.85
CA ILE A 356 -10.41 4.89 9.02
C ILE A 356 -9.98 6.20 8.35
N HIS A 357 -10.21 6.29 7.04
CA HIS A 357 -10.08 7.51 6.24
C HIS A 357 -11.44 7.84 5.63
N TYR A 358 -11.94 9.04 5.85
CA TYR A 358 -13.28 9.44 5.43
C TYR A 358 -13.21 9.87 3.97
N ILE A 359 -14.16 9.45 3.16
CA ILE A 359 -14.21 9.77 1.74
C ILE A 359 -15.54 10.43 1.37
N ASN A 360 -15.50 11.38 0.44
CA ASN A 360 -16.68 12.11 -0.03
C ASN A 360 -17.22 11.59 -1.38
N GLU A 361 -16.69 10.50 -1.92
CA GLU A 361 -17.21 9.79 -3.09
C GLU A 361 -17.29 8.30 -2.77
N LEU A 362 -18.38 7.65 -3.18
CA LEU A 362 -18.55 6.21 -3.00
C LEU A 362 -17.71 5.43 -4.03
N LEU A 363 -16.89 4.49 -3.58
CA LEU A 363 -16.11 3.62 -4.45
C LEU A 363 -16.99 2.45 -4.90
N ILE A 364 -17.59 2.55 -6.09
CA ILE A 364 -18.43 1.47 -6.64
C ILE A 364 -17.55 0.52 -7.47
N PRO A 365 -17.35 -0.74 -7.04
CA PRO A 365 -16.60 -1.73 -7.83
C PRO A 365 -17.38 -2.14 -9.07
N ASP A 366 -16.67 -2.64 -10.08
CA ASP A 366 -17.29 -3.06 -11.34
C ASP A 366 -18.28 -4.22 -11.14
N SER A 367 -18.12 -5.05 -10.10
CA SER A 367 -19.08 -6.12 -9.78
C SER A 367 -20.43 -5.63 -9.24
N ALA A 368 -20.53 -4.37 -8.83
CA ALA A 368 -21.78 -3.76 -8.34
C ALA A 368 -22.45 -2.83 -9.38
N LYS A 369 -21.83 -2.66 -10.55
CA LYS A 369 -22.34 -1.82 -11.64
C LYS A 369 -23.14 -2.66 -12.65
N THR A 370 -24.11 -2.04 -13.30
CA THR A 370 -24.77 -2.64 -14.47
C THR A 370 -23.89 -2.58 -15.71
N LEU A 371 -24.25 -3.32 -16.76
CA LEU A 371 -23.53 -3.26 -18.04
C LEU A 371 -23.52 -1.85 -18.63
N LEU A 372 -24.60 -1.09 -18.45
CA LEU A 372 -24.66 0.30 -18.90
C LEU A 372 -23.66 1.17 -18.14
N GLU A 373 -23.70 1.13 -16.80
CA GLU A 373 -22.80 1.89 -15.92
C GLU A 373 -21.32 1.51 -16.11
N LEU A 374 -21.03 0.24 -16.41
CA LEU A 374 -19.67 -0.23 -16.73
C LEU A 374 -19.16 0.33 -18.05
N ALA A 375 -20.04 0.47 -19.03
CA ALA A 375 -19.68 0.90 -20.37
C ALA A 375 -19.61 2.44 -20.48
N GLU A 376 -20.26 3.17 -19.57
CA GLU A 376 -20.16 4.62 -19.47
C GLU A 376 -18.73 5.07 -19.13
N GLY A 377 -18.22 6.09 -19.85
CA GLY A 377 -16.88 6.64 -19.63
C GLY A 377 -15.72 5.73 -20.07
N SER A 378 -16.01 4.60 -20.72
CA SER A 378 -15.02 3.68 -21.27
C SER A 378 -14.76 3.94 -22.78
N SER A 379 -13.80 3.23 -23.37
CA SER A 379 -13.48 3.31 -24.82
C SER A 379 -14.49 2.62 -25.74
N VAL A 380 -15.69 2.32 -25.23
CA VAL A 380 -16.80 1.70 -25.98
C VAL A 380 -18.07 2.55 -25.92
N ALA A 381 -17.96 3.84 -25.57
CA ALA A 381 -19.10 4.74 -25.40
C ALA A 381 -20.00 4.84 -26.65
N MET A 382 -19.40 4.77 -27.85
CA MET A 382 -20.16 4.78 -29.11
C MET A 382 -21.01 3.52 -29.27
N ALA A 383 -20.47 2.35 -28.91
CA ALA A 383 -21.22 1.10 -28.93
C ALA A 383 -22.39 1.16 -27.94
N THR A 384 -22.15 1.64 -26.71
CA THR A 384 -23.16 1.82 -25.66
C THR A 384 -24.33 2.67 -26.16
N LYS A 385 -24.03 3.80 -26.82
CA LYS A 385 -25.06 4.66 -27.43
C LYS A 385 -25.89 3.91 -28.47
N LEU A 386 -25.25 3.10 -29.33
CA LEU A 386 -25.97 2.30 -30.33
C LEU A 386 -26.84 1.21 -29.68
N PHE A 387 -26.44 0.60 -28.57
CA PHE A 387 -27.30 -0.35 -27.85
C PHE A 387 -28.54 0.34 -27.27
N VAL A 388 -28.38 1.53 -26.70
CA VAL A 388 -29.48 2.35 -26.19
C VAL A 388 -30.43 2.76 -27.33
N GLU A 389 -29.90 3.25 -28.45
CA GLU A 389 -30.71 3.59 -29.64
C GLU A 389 -31.40 2.37 -30.29
N ALA A 390 -30.82 1.17 -30.12
CA ALA A 390 -31.41 -0.09 -30.55
C ALA A 390 -32.56 -0.55 -29.64
N GLY A 391 -32.80 0.13 -28.50
CA GLY A 391 -33.84 -0.19 -27.53
C GLY A 391 -33.45 -1.30 -26.55
N LEU A 392 -32.15 -1.55 -26.36
CA LEU A 392 -31.65 -2.64 -25.51
C LEU A 392 -31.36 -2.20 -24.07
N THR A 393 -31.75 -0.97 -23.69
CA THR A 393 -31.49 -0.38 -22.37
C THR A 393 -31.95 -1.27 -21.21
N SER A 394 -33.13 -1.89 -21.30
CA SER A 394 -33.66 -2.76 -20.25
C SER A 394 -32.76 -3.96 -19.94
N HIS A 395 -32.09 -4.50 -20.95
CA HIS A 395 -31.13 -5.60 -20.77
C HIS A 395 -29.81 -5.11 -20.18
N LEU A 396 -29.42 -3.85 -20.45
CA LEU A 396 -28.17 -3.29 -19.96
C LEU A 396 -28.26 -2.74 -18.53
N THR A 397 -29.46 -2.36 -18.07
CA THR A 397 -29.71 -1.87 -16.70
C THR A 397 -30.36 -2.91 -15.79
N GLY A 398 -30.87 -4.01 -16.35
CA GLY A 398 -31.48 -5.10 -15.61
C GLY A 398 -30.50 -5.99 -14.85
N SER A 399 -31.04 -6.98 -14.14
CA SER A 399 -30.30 -8.01 -13.41
C SER A 399 -30.04 -9.28 -14.23
N GLU A 400 -30.22 -9.21 -15.54
CA GLU A 400 -29.99 -10.33 -16.45
C GLU A 400 -28.49 -10.66 -16.53
N ALA A 401 -28.13 -11.93 -16.36
CA ALA A 401 -26.76 -12.39 -16.45
C ALA A 401 -26.31 -12.46 -17.93
N LEU A 402 -25.87 -11.33 -18.47
CA LEU A 402 -25.53 -11.18 -19.88
C LEU A 402 -24.03 -10.90 -20.08
N THR A 403 -23.56 -11.13 -21.31
CA THR A 403 -22.24 -10.64 -21.74
C THR A 403 -22.40 -9.71 -22.93
N MET A 404 -21.95 -8.47 -22.78
CA MET A 404 -21.97 -7.48 -23.87
C MET A 404 -20.65 -7.52 -24.66
N LEU A 405 -20.76 -7.73 -25.96
CA LEU A 405 -19.66 -7.66 -26.91
C LEU A 405 -19.62 -6.25 -27.48
N ALA A 406 -18.95 -5.33 -26.79
CA ALA A 406 -18.88 -3.92 -27.21
C ALA A 406 -17.62 -3.64 -28.05
N PRO A 407 -17.74 -3.26 -29.33
CA PRO A 407 -16.60 -2.82 -30.13
C PRO A 407 -16.01 -1.52 -29.56
N LEU A 408 -14.70 -1.34 -29.74
CA LEU A 408 -14.03 -0.08 -29.42
C LEU A 408 -14.56 1.07 -30.30
N ASP A 409 -14.53 2.29 -29.78
CA ASP A 409 -14.99 3.48 -30.49
C ASP A 409 -14.32 3.65 -31.87
N GLU A 410 -13.05 3.25 -31.99
CA GLU A 410 -12.28 3.27 -33.25
C GLU A 410 -12.85 2.37 -34.36
N ALA A 411 -13.65 1.36 -33.99
CA ALA A 411 -14.32 0.48 -34.95
C ALA A 411 -15.40 1.22 -35.74
N PHE A 412 -15.93 2.32 -35.21
CA PHE A 412 -17.00 3.10 -35.83
C PHE A 412 -16.39 4.26 -36.64
N LYS A 413 -16.01 3.97 -37.89
CA LYS A 413 -15.54 4.99 -38.84
C LYS A 413 -16.72 5.54 -39.66
N GLY A 414 -17.01 6.83 -39.51
CA GLY A 414 -18.06 7.54 -40.24
C GLY A 414 -19.36 7.70 -39.45
N SER A 415 -20.40 8.22 -40.09
CA SER A 415 -21.73 8.36 -39.47
C SER A 415 -22.44 7.01 -39.46
N VAL A 416 -22.71 6.48 -38.26
CA VAL A 416 -23.49 5.26 -38.07
C VAL A 416 -24.95 5.67 -37.84
N THR A 417 -25.87 5.15 -38.65
CA THR A 417 -27.31 5.39 -38.51
C THR A 417 -28.03 4.14 -38.03
N MET A 418 -29.05 4.31 -37.20
CA MET A 418 -29.81 3.20 -36.63
C MET A 418 -30.81 2.64 -37.65
N THR A 419 -30.36 1.69 -38.47
CA THR A 419 -31.20 0.93 -39.42
C THR A 419 -31.78 -0.34 -38.76
N PRO A 420 -32.82 -0.98 -39.33
CA PRO A 420 -33.33 -2.27 -38.82
C PRO A 420 -32.26 -3.36 -38.76
N ASP A 421 -31.36 -3.40 -39.73
CA ASP A 421 -30.23 -4.34 -39.76
C ASP A 421 -29.22 -4.02 -38.65
N MET A 422 -28.94 -2.73 -38.41
CA MET A 422 -28.08 -2.30 -37.30
C MET A 422 -28.70 -2.70 -35.95
N ARG A 423 -30.01 -2.50 -35.76
CA ARG A 423 -30.71 -2.94 -34.54
C ARG A 423 -30.53 -4.44 -34.32
N LYS A 424 -30.78 -5.25 -35.35
CA LYS A 424 -30.59 -6.71 -35.29
C LYS A 424 -29.13 -7.08 -35.01
N LEU A 425 -28.17 -6.35 -35.58
CA LEU A 425 -26.74 -6.53 -35.31
C LEU A 425 -26.43 -6.26 -33.84
N MET A 426 -26.90 -5.15 -33.27
CA MET A 426 -26.69 -4.82 -31.86
C MET A 426 -27.32 -5.85 -30.93
N THR A 427 -28.53 -6.36 -31.24
CA THR A 427 -29.15 -7.44 -30.44
C THR A 427 -28.29 -8.71 -30.43
N ASN A 428 -27.55 -8.98 -31.50
CA ASN A 428 -26.64 -10.12 -31.60
C ASN A 428 -25.27 -9.89 -30.93
N HIS A 429 -24.98 -8.68 -30.46
CA HIS A 429 -23.79 -8.40 -29.65
C HIS A 429 -24.03 -8.59 -28.15
N ILE A 430 -25.21 -9.06 -27.75
CA ILE A 430 -25.51 -9.42 -26.36
C ILE A 430 -25.69 -10.93 -26.28
N LEU A 431 -24.89 -11.57 -25.43
CA LEU A 431 -24.96 -13.01 -25.15
C LEU A 431 -25.88 -13.26 -23.95
N LYS A 432 -26.60 -14.40 -23.98
CA LYS A 432 -27.58 -14.80 -22.96
C LYS A 432 -27.00 -15.19 -21.59
N GLU A 433 -25.69 -15.40 -21.51
CA GLU A 433 -25.00 -15.82 -20.29
C GLU A 433 -23.85 -14.87 -19.95
N GLN A 434 -23.59 -14.68 -18.66
CA GLN A 434 -22.42 -13.97 -18.16
C GLN A 434 -21.18 -14.87 -18.26
N MET A 435 -20.19 -14.45 -19.02
CA MET A 435 -19.02 -15.26 -19.37
C MET A 435 -17.72 -14.49 -19.10
N SER A 436 -16.71 -15.20 -18.59
CA SER A 436 -15.35 -14.68 -18.56
C SER A 436 -14.63 -15.02 -19.86
N SER A 437 -13.91 -14.08 -20.46
CA SER A 437 -13.08 -14.36 -21.63
C SER A 437 -12.03 -15.46 -21.37
N LYS A 438 -11.60 -15.62 -20.11
CA LYS A 438 -10.63 -16.65 -19.69
C LYS A 438 -11.23 -18.06 -19.63
N SER A 439 -12.54 -18.20 -19.51
CA SER A 439 -13.22 -19.50 -19.46
C SER A 439 -13.68 -19.99 -20.84
N LEU A 440 -13.49 -19.19 -21.89
CA LEU A 440 -13.87 -19.56 -23.26
C LEU A 440 -12.90 -20.61 -23.84
N TYR A 441 -13.43 -21.57 -24.58
CA TYR A 441 -12.64 -22.63 -25.24
C TYR A 441 -12.88 -22.71 -26.75
N HIS A 442 -11.91 -23.27 -27.49
CA HIS A 442 -11.98 -23.36 -28.94
C HIS A 442 -13.17 -24.23 -29.39
N GLY A 443 -13.96 -23.73 -30.34
CA GLY A 443 -15.14 -24.42 -30.87
C GLY A 443 -16.39 -24.28 -30.00
N GLN A 444 -16.34 -23.52 -28.90
CA GLN A 444 -17.53 -23.21 -28.10
C GLN A 444 -18.55 -22.42 -28.93
N GLU A 445 -19.84 -22.68 -28.75
CA GLU A 445 -20.94 -21.90 -29.32
C GLU A 445 -21.58 -21.02 -28.24
N LEU A 446 -21.79 -19.75 -28.54
CA LEU A 446 -22.39 -18.75 -27.65
C LEU A 446 -23.70 -18.26 -28.25
N GLU A 447 -24.79 -18.31 -27.47
CA GLU A 447 -26.10 -17.88 -27.93
C GLU A 447 -26.34 -16.39 -27.64
N THR A 448 -26.82 -15.68 -28.64
CA THR A 448 -27.15 -14.25 -28.55
C THR A 448 -28.62 -14.03 -28.21
N LEU A 449 -28.98 -12.83 -27.73
CA LEU A 449 -30.39 -12.44 -27.58
C LEU A 449 -31.15 -12.44 -28.90
N GLY A 450 -30.46 -12.20 -30.02
CA GLY A 450 -31.04 -12.25 -31.37
C GLY A 450 -31.23 -13.67 -31.93
N GLY A 451 -30.91 -14.71 -31.16
CA GLY A 451 -31.08 -16.11 -31.54
C GLY A 451 -30.00 -16.67 -32.45
N LEU A 452 -28.89 -15.95 -32.65
CA LEU A 452 -27.72 -16.45 -33.36
C LEU A 452 -26.81 -17.25 -32.43
N LYS A 453 -26.08 -18.21 -32.99
CA LYS A 453 -25.00 -18.91 -32.32
C LYS A 453 -23.66 -18.45 -32.89
N LEU A 454 -22.83 -17.86 -32.04
CA LEU A 454 -21.51 -17.38 -32.40
C LEU A 454 -20.45 -18.42 -32.00
N ARG A 455 -19.52 -18.73 -32.90
CA ARG A 455 -18.43 -19.69 -32.63
C ARG A 455 -17.22 -19.00 -32.04
N VAL A 456 -16.63 -19.61 -31.02
CA VAL A 456 -15.41 -19.14 -30.35
C VAL A 456 -14.19 -19.76 -31.01
N PHE A 457 -13.27 -18.93 -31.46
CA PHE A 457 -11.97 -19.37 -31.94
C PHE A 457 -10.87 -18.87 -30.99
N VAL A 458 -10.28 -19.80 -30.24
CA VAL A 458 -9.13 -19.51 -29.38
C VAL A 458 -7.85 -19.75 -30.17
N TYR A 459 -6.98 -18.74 -30.26
CA TYR A 459 -5.67 -18.81 -30.91
C TYR A 459 -4.54 -18.60 -29.89
N ARG A 460 -3.38 -19.21 -30.13
CA ARG A 460 -2.19 -19.06 -29.29
C ARG A 460 -1.49 -17.72 -29.60
N ASN A 461 -1.77 -16.69 -28.81
CA ASN A 461 -1.17 -15.34 -28.82
C ASN A 461 -0.94 -14.70 -30.20
N VAL A 462 -1.90 -13.92 -30.69
CA VAL A 462 -1.59 -12.82 -31.62
C VAL A 462 -0.93 -11.72 -30.77
N ARG A 463 0.35 -11.41 -31.02
CA ARG A 463 1.04 -10.32 -30.33
C ARG A 463 0.40 -8.99 -30.72
N THR A 464 -0.38 -8.39 -29.82
CA THR A 464 -0.59 -6.94 -29.77
C THR A 464 -0.04 -6.42 -28.44
N PHE A 465 0.59 -5.24 -28.49
CA PHE A 465 1.29 -4.59 -27.39
C PHE A 465 0.28 -4.07 -26.34
N SER A 466 -0.06 -4.89 -25.35
CA SER A 466 -0.42 -4.48 -23.98
C SER A 466 -0.83 -5.72 -23.18
N HIS A 467 -0.61 -5.70 -21.86
CA HIS A 467 -0.69 -6.82 -20.94
C HIS A 467 -2.13 -7.31 -20.62
N VAL A 468 -2.96 -7.53 -21.65
CA VAL A 468 -4.23 -8.23 -21.53
C VAL A 468 -4.24 -9.31 -22.60
N GLY A 469 -4.37 -10.57 -22.20
CA GLY A 469 -4.56 -11.68 -23.14
C GLY A 469 -5.88 -11.49 -23.87
N LEU A 470 -5.88 -10.74 -24.97
CA LEU A 470 -7.02 -10.64 -25.86
C LEU A 470 -7.18 -11.97 -26.60
N PHE A 471 -8.21 -12.71 -26.22
CA PHE A 471 -8.81 -13.69 -27.12
C PHE A 471 -9.42 -12.90 -28.28
N THR A 472 -8.84 -13.00 -29.48
CA THR A 472 -9.51 -12.53 -30.69
C THR A 472 -10.64 -13.51 -31.03
N CYS A 473 -11.81 -13.30 -30.43
CA CYS A 473 -13.01 -14.05 -30.80
C CYS A 473 -13.53 -13.49 -32.13
N LEU A 474 -13.25 -14.17 -33.25
CA LEU A 474 -13.84 -13.85 -34.54
C LEU A 474 -15.26 -14.42 -34.58
N LEU A 475 -16.24 -13.62 -34.19
CA LEU A 475 -17.64 -14.03 -34.12
C LEU A 475 -18.27 -13.84 -35.51
N LEU A 476 -18.23 -14.90 -36.33
CA LEU A 476 -18.95 -14.95 -37.60
C LEU A 476 -20.30 -15.63 -37.39
N GLY A 477 -21.39 -14.86 -37.51
CA GLY A 477 -22.74 -15.39 -37.64
C GLY A 477 -23.11 -15.48 -39.12
N GLU A 478 -23.14 -16.68 -39.68
CA GLU A 478 -23.78 -16.98 -40.98
C GLU A 478 -24.34 -18.41 -40.90
N PRO A 479 -25.57 -18.66 -41.41
CA PRO A 479 -26.12 -20.01 -41.48
C PRO A 479 -25.48 -20.76 -42.65
N GLY A 480 -24.70 -21.80 -42.32
CA GLY A 480 -24.42 -22.92 -43.21
C GLY A 480 -23.81 -22.59 -44.57
N GLN A 481 -22.49 -22.40 -44.62
CA GLN A 481 -21.69 -22.89 -45.74
C GLN A 481 -20.23 -23.08 -45.33
N ASP A 482 -19.75 -24.28 -45.59
CA ASP A 482 -18.39 -24.75 -45.33
C ASP A 482 -17.40 -23.96 -46.22
N PRO A 483 -16.36 -23.31 -45.66
CA PRO A 483 -15.45 -22.52 -46.50
C PRO A 483 -14.50 -23.45 -47.27
N GLN A 484 -14.82 -23.65 -48.55
CA GLN A 484 -13.86 -24.18 -49.52
C GLN A 484 -12.61 -23.29 -49.59
N ARG A 485 -11.43 -23.92 -49.53
CA ARG A 485 -10.11 -23.32 -49.72
C ARG A 485 -10.07 -22.47 -51.01
N PRO A 486 -9.52 -21.25 -50.99
CA PRO A 486 -9.15 -20.58 -52.23
C PRO A 486 -7.88 -21.22 -52.82
N ALA A 487 -7.99 -21.63 -54.09
CA ALA A 487 -6.90 -22.12 -54.91
C ALA A 487 -5.85 -21.02 -55.13
N GLY A 488 -4.59 -21.32 -54.83
CA GLY A 488 -3.46 -20.44 -55.10
C GLY A 488 -3.12 -20.39 -56.61
N PRO A 489 -2.58 -19.27 -57.11
CA PRO A 489 -2.18 -19.16 -58.51
C PRO A 489 -0.90 -19.97 -58.79
N GLY A 490 -0.90 -20.74 -59.88
CA GLY A 490 0.23 -21.55 -60.33
C GLY A 490 1.47 -20.75 -60.75
N PRO A 491 2.64 -21.41 -60.89
CA PRO A 491 3.93 -20.75 -60.95
C PRO A 491 4.21 -20.11 -62.32
N ARG A 492 4.64 -18.84 -62.32
CA ARG A 492 5.22 -18.17 -63.50
C ARG A 492 6.74 -18.33 -63.50
N GLN A 493 7.26 -18.70 -64.67
CA GLN A 493 8.67 -18.89 -65.00
C GLN A 493 9.50 -17.58 -64.93
N PRO A 494 10.81 -17.65 -64.63
CA PRO A 494 11.69 -16.48 -64.60
C PRO A 494 12.43 -16.26 -65.94
N ARG A 495 12.69 -14.99 -66.29
CA ARG A 495 13.57 -14.53 -67.38
C ARG A 495 14.25 -13.20 -66.96
N PRO A 496 15.37 -12.79 -67.59
CA PRO A 496 16.71 -12.89 -66.99
C PRO A 496 17.34 -11.53 -66.64
N VAL A 497 18.36 -11.53 -65.78
CA VAL A 497 19.24 -10.37 -65.53
C VAL A 497 20.65 -10.67 -66.07
N ALA A 498 21.20 -9.68 -66.79
CA ALA A 498 22.45 -9.74 -67.53
C ALA A 498 23.71 -9.81 -66.64
N ALA A 499 24.76 -10.42 -67.20
CA ALA A 499 26.08 -10.61 -66.62
C ALA A 499 26.99 -9.37 -66.75
N ASN A 500 27.94 -9.19 -65.81
CA ASN A 500 29.40 -9.28 -66.05
C ASN A 500 30.23 -9.16 -64.73
N PRO A 501 31.56 -9.42 -64.67
CA PRO A 501 32.05 -10.75 -64.32
C PRO A 501 33.17 -10.80 -63.23
N ALA A 502 33.49 -12.05 -62.86
CA ALA A 502 34.85 -12.62 -62.78
C ALA A 502 35.45 -13.00 -61.41
N ARG A 503 35.93 -14.26 -61.41
CA ARG A 503 36.94 -14.93 -60.56
C ARG A 503 36.50 -15.22 -59.11
N GLY A 504 36.44 -16.45 -58.62
CA GLY A 504 36.92 -17.74 -59.11
C GLY A 504 37.70 -18.44 -58.00
N ARG A 505 37.20 -19.59 -57.53
CA ARG A 505 37.94 -20.84 -57.20
C ARG A 505 37.25 -21.66 -56.09
N ARG A 506 36.63 -22.73 -56.58
CA ARG A 506 36.65 -24.16 -56.15
C ARG A 506 36.37 -24.60 -54.69
N PRO A 507 35.83 -25.84 -54.55
CA PRO A 507 35.10 -26.32 -53.38
C PRO A 507 35.75 -27.53 -52.69
N ARG A 508 35.18 -27.99 -51.57
CA ARG A 508 35.04 -29.42 -51.15
C ARG A 508 34.16 -29.44 -49.89
N ALA A 509 32.99 -30.08 -49.93
CA ALA A 509 32.73 -31.51 -49.67
C ALA A 509 33.04 -31.89 -48.20
N GLY A 510 32.19 -32.58 -47.44
CA GLY A 510 30.99 -33.32 -47.78
C GLY A 510 30.27 -33.79 -46.51
N THR A 511 29.16 -34.46 -46.75
CA THR A 511 28.13 -34.95 -45.84
C THR A 511 28.48 -36.22 -45.06
N ALA A 512 27.78 -36.34 -43.93
CA ALA A 512 27.20 -37.55 -43.31
C ALA A 512 28.10 -38.46 -42.45
N GLN A 513 27.68 -38.64 -41.19
CA GLN A 513 27.33 -39.95 -40.60
C GLN A 513 26.63 -39.77 -39.23
N ASP A 514 25.51 -40.47 -39.08
CA ASP A 514 24.72 -40.76 -37.85
C ASP A 514 25.28 -42.06 -37.21
N PRO A 515 24.73 -42.67 -36.12
CA PRO A 515 23.94 -42.20 -34.97
C PRO A 515 24.49 -42.71 -33.60
N GLY A 516 23.87 -42.32 -32.48
CA GLY A 516 24.19 -42.88 -31.14
C GLY A 516 23.21 -42.54 -30.01
N SER A 517 22.27 -43.47 -29.78
CA SER A 517 21.44 -43.75 -28.59
C SER A 517 21.86 -43.13 -27.23
N GLN A 518 20.89 -42.58 -26.48
CA GLN A 518 20.47 -43.14 -25.17
C GLN A 518 19.25 -42.42 -24.56
N ALA A 519 18.36 -43.23 -23.99
CA ALA A 519 17.10 -42.89 -23.34
C ALA A 519 17.18 -43.17 -21.83
N SER A 520 16.59 -42.29 -21.00
CA SER A 520 16.08 -42.52 -19.62
C SER A 520 15.94 -41.16 -18.93
N LYS A 521 14.99 -40.86 -18.05
CA LYS A 521 13.89 -41.61 -17.43
C LYS A 521 12.95 -40.56 -16.82
N ARG A 522 11.65 -40.79 -16.93
CA ARG A 522 10.59 -40.13 -16.16
C ARG A 522 10.56 -40.69 -14.73
N GLN A 523 10.23 -39.85 -13.76
CA GLN A 523 9.86 -40.28 -12.40
C GLN A 523 8.36 -39.97 -12.14
N PRO A 524 7.60 -40.86 -11.47
CA PRO A 524 6.15 -40.76 -11.26
C PRO A 524 5.77 -40.24 -9.85
N PRO A 525 4.48 -39.97 -9.59
CA PRO A 525 3.96 -39.59 -8.28
C PRO A 525 3.54 -40.82 -7.44
N HIS A 526 3.48 -40.66 -6.11
CA HIS A 526 2.99 -41.66 -5.14
C HIS A 526 1.99 -41.02 -4.16
N PRO A 527 1.16 -41.79 -3.41
CA PRO A 527 -0.30 -41.69 -3.46
C PRO A 527 -0.97 -41.48 -2.07
N GLN A 528 -2.30 -41.41 -2.07
CA GLN A 528 -3.20 -41.46 -0.91
C GLN A 528 -3.50 -42.89 -0.43
N ALA A 529 -3.92 -43.00 0.85
CA ALA A 529 -4.84 -43.95 1.53
C ALA A 529 -4.25 -44.35 2.92
N GLU A 530 -4.96 -44.63 4.03
CA GLU A 530 -6.36 -44.58 4.50
C GLU A 530 -6.36 -44.94 6.02
N ALA A 531 -7.50 -44.71 6.70
CA ALA A 531 -8.06 -45.44 7.86
C ALA A 531 -7.65 -45.17 9.35
N GLN A 532 -8.58 -44.52 10.07
CA GLN A 532 -9.27 -44.88 11.35
C GLN A 532 -8.52 -45.55 12.53
N HIS A 533 -8.59 -44.91 13.73
CA HIS A 533 -9.02 -45.59 14.96
C HIS A 533 -9.53 -44.64 16.09
N HIS A 534 -10.49 -45.16 16.85
CA HIS A 534 -11.25 -44.55 17.96
C HIS A 534 -10.49 -44.56 19.31
N GLN A 535 -10.83 -43.61 20.19
CA GLN A 535 -10.92 -43.61 21.68
C GLN A 535 -10.46 -42.23 22.19
N GLY A 536 -11.22 -41.41 22.91
CA GLY A 536 -12.18 -41.68 23.97
C GLY A 536 -11.49 -41.44 25.32
N ASN A 537 -11.53 -40.21 25.86
CA ASN A 537 -11.23 -39.98 27.27
C ASN A 537 -11.95 -38.75 27.85
N ARG A 538 -12.80 -39.04 28.85
CA ARG A 538 -13.40 -38.12 29.83
C ARG A 538 -12.35 -37.73 30.91
N PRO A 539 -12.57 -36.63 31.66
CA PRO A 539 -11.78 -36.29 32.84
C PRO A 539 -12.34 -36.96 34.12
N PRO A 540 -11.57 -37.06 35.20
CA PRO A 540 -12.13 -37.19 36.54
C PRO A 540 -12.16 -35.83 37.25
N GLY A 541 -13.26 -35.58 37.94
CA GLY A 541 -13.34 -34.55 38.97
C GLY A 541 -12.86 -35.09 40.31
N THR A 542 -12.23 -34.20 41.08
CA THR A 542 -12.40 -33.92 42.51
C THR A 542 -11.83 -32.55 42.76
#